data_AF-A0A7C3SVY2-F1
#
_entry.id   AF-A0A7C3SVY2-F1
#
_cell.length_a   1.000
_cell.length_b   1.000
_cell.length_c   1.000
_cell.angle_alpha   90.00
_cell.angle_beta   90.00
_cell.angle_gamma   90.00
#
_symmetry.space_group_name_H-M   'P 1'
#
loop_
_entity.id
_entity.type
_entity.pdbx_description
1 polymer ?
#
loop_
_entity_poly.entity_id
_entity_poly.type
_entity_poly.pdbx_seq_one_letter_code
_entity_poly.pdbx_strand_id
1 'polypeptide(L)'
;MTQSENSEINTPNTPSQEAKPKKKEKVPRQPMPEQAPEDRRHNFDEVPFGYTPELAMLEASRCLDCKKPGCVEGCPVHIDIPGFIRLIKEGKFIEAAQHIKLQNALPAVCGRVCPQEEQCESKCILGVKGEPVA
;
A
#
# COMPACT_ATOMS: atom_id res chain seq x y z
N MET A 1 7.02 27.07 71.08
CA MET A 1 7.96 26.87 69.96
C MET A 1 7.87 25.39 69.65
N THR A 2 7.27 24.85 68.59
CA THR A 2 6.84 25.25 67.24
C THR A 2 5.82 24.16 66.84
N GLN A 3 4.57 24.49 66.48
CA GLN A 3 4.04 24.55 65.11
C GLN A 3 4.50 23.42 64.16
N SER A 4 3.50 22.87 63.43
CA SER A 4 3.62 22.35 62.05
C SER A 4 4.22 20.95 61.88
N GLU A 5 3.79 20.06 60.98
CA GLU A 5 2.89 20.15 59.82
C GLU A 5 2.54 18.73 59.35
N ASN A 6 1.41 18.60 58.65
CA ASN A 6 1.05 17.45 57.82
C ASN A 6 2.14 17.12 56.80
N SER A 7 2.31 15.85 56.46
CA SER A 7 2.67 15.47 55.10
C SER A 7 2.17 14.07 54.77
N GLU A 8 0.98 14.03 54.16
CA GLU A 8 0.72 13.12 53.05
C GLU A 8 1.90 13.14 52.07
N ILE A 9 2.07 12.07 51.29
CA ILE A 9 2.34 12.10 49.83
C ILE A 9 3.25 10.95 49.36
N ASN A 10 2.66 10.16 48.46
CA ASN A 10 3.19 9.46 47.29
C ASN A 10 4.04 8.18 47.42
N THR A 11 3.35 7.08 47.11
CA THR A 11 3.84 6.01 46.24
C THR A 11 4.62 6.57 45.03
N PRO A 12 5.81 6.02 44.69
CA PRO A 12 6.52 6.39 43.49
C PRO A 12 5.76 5.87 42.26
N ASN A 13 4.94 6.75 41.69
CA ASN A 13 4.30 6.54 40.40
C ASN A 13 5.40 6.59 39.33
N THR A 14 5.88 5.42 38.92
CA THR A 14 6.86 5.29 37.83
C THR A 14 6.12 5.61 36.54
N PRO A 15 6.45 6.70 35.82
CA PRO A 15 5.83 6.95 34.53
C PRO A 15 6.35 5.90 33.56
N SER A 16 5.47 4.97 33.18
CA SER A 16 5.65 4.07 32.06
C SER A 16 5.92 4.92 30.82
N GLN A 17 7.18 5.00 30.42
CA GLN A 17 7.63 5.71 29.23
C GLN A 17 7.09 4.95 28.01
N GLU A 18 5.99 5.45 27.45
CA GLU A 18 5.47 5.00 26.16
C GLU A 18 6.55 5.24 25.10
N ALA A 19 7.10 4.14 24.58
CA ALA A 19 8.08 4.17 23.51
C ALA A 19 7.46 4.80 22.27
N LYS A 20 7.94 5.99 21.90
CA LYS A 20 7.55 6.69 20.66
C LYS A 20 7.73 5.74 19.47
N PRO A 21 6.73 5.60 18.58
CA PRO A 21 6.81 4.67 17.47
C PRO A 21 7.95 5.07 16.54
N LYS A 22 8.91 4.16 16.34
CA LYS A 22 10.01 4.33 15.41
C LYS A 22 9.44 4.63 14.02
N LYS A 23 9.95 5.69 13.39
CA LYS A 23 9.53 6.14 12.05
C LYS A 23 9.82 5.00 11.07
N LYS A 24 8.77 4.31 10.60
CA LYS A 24 8.92 3.23 9.60
C LYS A 24 9.64 3.80 8.38
N GLU A 25 10.73 3.16 7.99
CA GLU A 25 11.47 3.48 6.79
C GLU A 25 10.53 3.34 5.58
N LYS A 26 10.56 4.32 4.67
CA LYS A 26 9.64 4.37 3.53
C LYS A 26 10.10 3.36 2.49
N VAL A 27 9.32 2.31 2.28
CA VAL A 27 9.53 1.38 1.16
C VAL A 27 9.25 2.12 -0.16
N PRO A 28 10.22 2.20 -1.09
CA PRO A 28 10.03 2.85 -2.39
C PRO A 28 9.07 2.04 -3.28
N ARG A 29 8.51 2.67 -4.33
CA ARG A 29 7.73 1.94 -5.34
C ARG A 29 8.63 0.88 -5.98
N GLN A 30 8.13 -0.34 -6.08
CA GLN A 30 8.88 -1.40 -6.73
C GLN A 30 8.91 -1.14 -8.24
N PRO A 31 10.10 -1.10 -8.88
CA PRO A 31 10.16 -0.94 -10.33
C PRO A 31 9.63 -2.20 -11.00
N MET A 32 8.85 -2.03 -12.07
CA MET A 32 8.40 -3.13 -12.90
C MET A 32 9.61 -3.71 -13.65
N PRO A 33 9.86 -5.03 -13.58
CA PRO A 33 10.84 -5.66 -14.45
C PRO A 33 10.42 -5.51 -15.92
N GLU A 34 11.30 -4.99 -16.76
CA GLU A 34 11.04 -4.74 -18.18
C GLU A 34 12.13 -5.34 -19.07
N GLN A 35 11.77 -5.63 -20.33
CA GLN A 35 12.75 -5.94 -21.38
C GLN A 35 13.74 -4.79 -21.58
N ALA A 36 15.00 -5.14 -21.86
CA ALA A 36 16.01 -4.15 -22.21
C ALA A 36 15.64 -3.40 -23.51
N PRO A 37 15.91 -2.08 -23.61
CA PRO A 37 15.59 -1.29 -24.79
C PRO A 37 16.15 -1.85 -26.11
N GLU A 38 17.37 -2.40 -26.06
CA GLU A 38 18.04 -2.96 -27.24
C GLU A 38 17.40 -4.26 -27.73
N ASP A 39 16.75 -5.01 -26.83
CA ASP A 39 16.05 -6.24 -27.19
C ASP A 39 14.63 -5.94 -27.67
N ARG A 40 13.88 -5.11 -26.93
CA ARG A 40 12.45 -4.84 -27.20
C ARG A 40 12.17 -4.06 -28.49
N ARG A 41 13.19 -3.45 -29.09
CA ARG A 41 13.07 -2.77 -30.39
C ARG A 41 13.05 -3.73 -31.59
N HIS A 42 13.31 -5.03 -31.35
CA HIS A 42 13.46 -6.05 -32.40
C HIS A 42 12.41 -7.18 -32.31
N ASN A 43 11.45 -7.09 -31.39
CA ASN A 43 10.40 -8.10 -31.21
C ASN A 43 9.04 -7.46 -30.88
N PHE A 44 8.01 -8.29 -30.75
CA PHE A 44 6.64 -7.89 -30.35
C PHE A 44 6.22 -8.53 -29.01
N ASP A 45 7.19 -9.03 -28.24
CA ASP A 45 6.93 -9.65 -26.95
C ASP A 45 6.59 -8.59 -25.90
N GLU A 46 5.93 -9.01 -24.81
CA GLU A 46 5.47 -8.10 -23.76
C GLU A 46 6.67 -7.41 -23.08
N VAL A 47 6.68 -6.07 -23.06
CA VAL A 47 7.76 -5.28 -22.46
C VAL A 47 7.80 -5.42 -20.93
N PRO A 48 6.71 -5.18 -20.18
CA PRO A 48 6.69 -5.40 -18.74
C PRO A 48 6.48 -6.88 -18.42
N PHE A 49 7.38 -7.48 -17.63
CA PHE A 49 7.27 -8.89 -17.23
C PHE A 49 6.29 -9.13 -16.08
N GLY A 50 5.82 -8.07 -15.42
CA GLY A 50 5.06 -8.19 -14.18
C GLY A 50 5.96 -8.37 -12.95
N TYR A 51 5.35 -8.27 -11.77
CA TYR A 51 6.05 -8.50 -10.52
C TYR A 51 6.23 -10.00 -10.23
N THR A 52 7.34 -10.33 -9.57
CA THR A 52 7.45 -11.60 -8.85
C THR A 52 6.54 -11.57 -7.61
N PRO A 53 6.18 -12.72 -7.03
CA PRO A 53 5.38 -12.77 -5.79
C PRO A 53 5.97 -11.89 -4.67
N GLU A 54 7.28 -11.88 -4.50
CA GLU A 54 7.97 -11.11 -3.46
C GLU A 54 7.87 -9.61 -3.71
N LEU A 55 8.08 -9.17 -4.94
CA LEU A 55 7.94 -7.76 -5.33
C LEU A 55 6.48 -7.30 -5.20
N ALA A 56 5.52 -8.12 -5.60
CA ALA A 56 4.10 -7.81 -5.47
C ALA A 56 3.69 -7.66 -3.99
N MET A 57 4.16 -8.55 -3.12
CA MET A 57 3.92 -8.47 -1.68
C MET A 57 4.59 -7.23 -1.06
N LEU A 58 5.81 -6.90 -1.50
CA LEU A 58 6.54 -5.72 -1.05
C LEU A 58 5.84 -4.42 -1.47
N GLU A 59 5.38 -4.34 -2.72
CA GLU A 59 4.59 -3.20 -3.22
C GLU A 59 3.25 -3.09 -2.48
N ALA A 60 2.53 -4.21 -2.31
CA ALA A 60 1.28 -4.27 -1.54
C ALA A 60 1.46 -3.80 -0.08
N SER A 61 2.65 -3.99 0.50
CA SER A 61 2.96 -3.54 1.87
C SER A 61 2.93 -2.02 2.04
N ARG A 62 3.05 -1.25 0.93
CA ARG A 62 3.00 0.22 0.91
C ARG A 62 1.59 0.76 1.07
N CYS A 63 0.56 -0.04 0.80
CA CYS A 63 -0.84 0.36 0.96
C CYS A 63 -1.15 0.70 2.42
N LEU A 64 -1.82 1.85 2.61
CA LEU A 64 -2.14 2.40 3.92
C LEU A 64 -3.44 1.86 4.53
N ASP A 65 -4.15 0.98 3.82
CA ASP A 65 -5.48 0.46 4.20
C ASP A 65 -6.45 1.59 4.60
N CYS A 66 -6.66 2.52 3.66
CA CYS A 66 -7.33 3.79 3.92
C CYS A 66 -8.82 3.56 4.24
N LYS A 67 -9.31 4.15 5.36
CA LYS A 67 -10.74 4.11 5.72
C LYS A 67 -11.66 4.72 4.66
N LYS A 68 -11.18 5.74 3.94
CA LYS A 68 -11.86 6.39 2.80
C LYS A 68 -10.91 6.29 1.59
N PRO A 69 -11.00 5.21 0.81
CA PRO A 69 -9.99 4.92 -0.20
C PRO A 69 -10.27 5.72 -1.49
N GLY A 70 -9.51 6.80 -1.71
CA GLY A 70 -9.61 7.61 -2.92
C GLY A 70 -9.35 6.82 -4.21
N CYS A 71 -8.52 5.78 -4.15
CA CYS A 71 -8.26 4.90 -5.29
C CYS A 71 -9.51 4.16 -5.79
N VAL A 72 -10.45 3.83 -4.90
CA VAL A 72 -11.73 3.18 -5.27
C VAL A 72 -12.62 4.18 -6.01
N GLU A 73 -12.69 5.43 -5.56
CA GLU A 73 -13.42 6.52 -6.23
C GLU A 73 -12.80 6.87 -7.60
N GLY A 74 -11.47 6.78 -7.72
CA GLY A 74 -10.75 6.99 -8.99
C GLY A 74 -10.93 5.86 -10.01
N CYS A 75 -11.42 4.70 -9.60
CA CYS A 75 -11.67 3.57 -10.50
C CYS A 75 -13.10 3.65 -11.07
N PRO A 76 -13.29 3.68 -12.41
CA PRO A 76 -14.63 3.80 -13.01
C PRO A 76 -15.62 2.70 -12.58
N VAL A 77 -15.11 1.51 -12.29
CA VAL A 77 -15.90 0.34 -11.84
C VAL A 77 -15.79 0.09 -10.33
N HIS A 78 -15.21 1.03 -9.58
CA HIS A 78 -15.16 1.05 -8.11
C HIS A 78 -14.59 -0.23 -7.48
N ILE A 79 -13.52 -0.80 -8.06
CA ILE A 79 -12.86 -2.00 -7.53
C ILE A 79 -12.44 -1.76 -6.07
N ASP A 80 -12.68 -2.72 -5.19
CA ASP A 80 -12.17 -2.75 -3.81
C ASP A 80 -10.64 -2.99 -3.80
N ILE A 81 -9.91 -1.93 -4.13
CA ILE A 81 -8.44 -1.92 -4.22
C ILE A 81 -7.77 -2.27 -2.89
N PRO A 82 -8.12 -1.66 -1.75
CA PRO A 82 -7.55 -2.05 -0.46
C PRO A 82 -7.80 -3.54 -0.12
N GLY A 83 -8.99 -4.05 -0.46
CA GLY A 83 -9.37 -5.44 -0.20
C GLY A 83 -8.47 -6.45 -0.90
N PHE A 84 -8.27 -6.34 -2.21
CA PHE A 84 -7.41 -7.29 -2.92
C PHE A 84 -5.93 -7.09 -2.59
N ILE A 85 -5.48 -5.85 -2.33
CA ILE A 85 -4.08 -5.58 -1.94
C ILE A 85 -3.76 -6.25 -0.60
N ARG A 86 -4.70 -6.25 0.35
CA ARG A 86 -4.51 -6.97 1.62
C ARG A 86 -4.29 -8.47 1.40
N LEU A 87 -5.05 -9.08 0.49
CA LEU A 87 -4.87 -10.49 0.12
C LEU A 87 -3.50 -10.74 -0.52
N ILE A 88 -3.05 -9.85 -1.42
CA ILE A 88 -1.69 -9.93 -2.00
C ILE A 88 -0.63 -9.84 -0.90
N LYS A 89 -0.76 -8.91 0.04
CA LYS A 89 0.17 -8.76 1.18
C LYS A 89 0.24 -10.01 2.06
N GLU A 90 -0.84 -10.77 2.14
CA GLU A 90 -0.92 -12.06 2.85
C GLU A 90 -0.45 -13.26 2.01
N GLY A 91 -0.05 -13.06 0.75
CA GLY A 91 0.34 -14.12 -0.18
C GLY A 91 -0.83 -14.92 -0.77
N LYS A 92 -2.07 -14.45 -0.57
CA LYS A 92 -3.31 -15.08 -1.02
C LYS A 92 -3.68 -14.62 -2.43
N PHE A 93 -2.85 -14.96 -3.41
CA PHE A 93 -2.95 -14.42 -4.76
C PHE A 93 -4.20 -14.87 -5.52
N ILE A 94 -4.66 -16.10 -5.29
CA ILE A 94 -5.85 -16.64 -5.96
C ILE A 94 -7.11 -15.95 -5.43
N GLU A 95 -7.18 -15.76 -4.12
CA GLU A 95 -8.25 -15.03 -3.45
C GLU A 95 -8.25 -13.56 -3.88
N ALA A 96 -7.07 -12.93 -3.99
CA ALA A 96 -6.95 -11.58 -4.52
C ALA A 96 -7.52 -11.47 -5.95
N ALA A 97 -7.16 -12.41 -6.83
CA ALA A 97 -7.65 -12.44 -8.20
C ALA A 97 -9.17 -12.67 -8.25
N GLN A 98 -9.71 -13.54 -7.40
CA GLN A 98 -11.16 -13.77 -7.26
C GLN A 98 -11.87 -12.52 -6.75
N HIS A 99 -11.28 -11.81 -5.79
CA HIS A 99 -11.82 -10.57 -5.23
C HIS A 99 -11.96 -9.49 -6.29
N ILE A 100 -10.94 -9.28 -7.12
CA ILE A 100 -11.00 -8.32 -8.23
C ILE A 100 -12.11 -8.71 -9.22
N LYS A 101 -12.25 -10.01 -9.49
CA LYS A 101 -13.26 -10.55 -10.43
C LYS A 101 -14.71 -10.33 -9.99
N LEU A 102 -14.96 -9.96 -8.74
CA LEU A 102 -16.31 -9.58 -8.29
C LEU A 102 -16.83 -8.32 -9.00
N GLN A 103 -15.92 -7.45 -9.46
CA GLN A 103 -16.26 -6.14 -10.02
C GLN A 103 -15.68 -5.92 -11.41
N ASN A 104 -14.58 -6.59 -11.76
CA ASN A 104 -13.94 -6.45 -13.07
C ASN A 104 -13.82 -7.81 -13.76
N ALA A 105 -14.47 -7.95 -14.92
CA ALA A 105 -14.42 -9.17 -15.72
C ALA A 105 -13.06 -9.39 -16.42
N LEU A 106 -12.28 -8.32 -16.64
CA LEU A 106 -11.04 -8.33 -17.44
C LEU A 106 -9.84 -7.74 -16.68
N PRO A 107 -9.53 -8.23 -15.46
CA PRO A 107 -8.49 -7.61 -14.63
C PRO A 107 -7.09 -7.67 -15.25
N ALA A 108 -6.80 -8.75 -15.99
CA ALA A 108 -5.52 -8.92 -16.68
C ALA A 108 -5.33 -7.92 -17.83
N VAL A 109 -6.41 -7.42 -18.43
CA VAL A 109 -6.39 -6.40 -19.48
C VAL A 109 -6.36 -5.01 -18.85
N CYS A 110 -7.31 -4.71 -17.96
CA CYS A 110 -7.39 -3.40 -17.30
C CYS A 110 -6.09 -3.05 -16.56
N GLY A 111 -5.48 -3.99 -15.84
CA GLY A 111 -4.20 -3.75 -15.16
C GLY A 111 -3.04 -3.38 -16.10
N ARG A 112 -3.14 -3.70 -17.39
CA ARG A 112 -2.12 -3.39 -18.40
C ARG A 112 -2.40 -2.11 -19.19
N VAL A 113 -3.67 -1.79 -19.44
CA VAL A 113 -4.05 -0.74 -20.40
C VAL A 113 -4.83 0.43 -19.80
N CYS A 114 -5.28 0.34 -18.55
CA CYS A 114 -5.90 1.47 -17.88
C CYS A 114 -4.87 2.61 -17.75
N PRO A 115 -5.25 3.88 -18.00
CA PRO A 115 -4.41 5.03 -17.66
C PRO A 115 -4.48 5.28 -16.14
N GLN A 116 -3.72 4.54 -15.34
CA GLN A 116 -3.80 4.59 -13.88
C GLN A 116 -3.46 5.98 -13.32
N GLU A 117 -2.57 6.70 -13.99
CA GLU A 117 -2.12 8.06 -13.67
C GLU A 117 -3.25 9.10 -13.74
N GLU A 118 -4.35 8.79 -14.42
CA GLU A 118 -5.57 9.59 -14.47
C GLU A 118 -6.72 8.98 -13.64
N GLN A 119 -6.55 7.76 -13.13
CA GLN A 119 -7.57 6.97 -12.44
C GLN A 119 -7.18 6.64 -10.99
N CYS A 120 -7.05 5.36 -10.65
CA CYS A 120 -6.87 4.89 -9.28
C CYS A 120 -5.57 5.40 -8.63
N GLU A 121 -4.45 5.45 -9.36
CA GLU A 121 -3.18 5.95 -8.84
C GLU A 121 -3.22 7.46 -8.60
N SER A 122 -3.89 8.21 -9.48
CA SER A 122 -4.08 9.67 -9.34
C SER A 122 -4.77 10.08 -8.03
N LYS A 123 -5.61 9.18 -7.49
CA LYS A 123 -6.38 9.39 -6.26
C LYS A 123 -5.79 8.66 -5.05
N CYS A 124 -4.64 8.01 -5.20
CA CYS A 124 -4.00 7.30 -4.10
C CYS A 124 -3.46 8.28 -3.05
N ILE A 125 -3.90 8.15 -1.79
CA ILE A 125 -3.51 9.05 -0.69
C ILE A 125 -1.99 9.02 -0.44
N LEU A 126 -1.34 7.87 -0.67
CA LEU A 126 0.13 7.76 -0.58
C LEU A 126 0.83 8.67 -1.60
N GLY A 127 0.22 8.84 -2.77
CA GLY A 127 0.73 9.68 -3.88
C GLY A 127 0.83 11.18 -3.54
N VAL A 128 0.16 11.66 -2.49
CA VAL A 128 0.21 13.09 -2.11
C VAL A 128 1.59 13.50 -1.58
N LYS A 129 2.33 12.57 -0.95
CA LYS A 129 3.65 12.83 -0.32
C LYS A 129 4.74 11.86 -0.75
N GLY A 130 4.49 11.12 -1.83
CA GLY A 130 5.36 10.06 -2.35
C GLY A 130 4.77 9.48 -3.62
N GLU A 131 5.18 8.28 -3.98
CA GLU A 131 4.62 7.58 -5.14
C GLU A 131 3.36 6.80 -4.74
N PRO A 132 2.33 6.75 -5.60
CA PRO A 132 1.16 5.91 -5.36
C PRO A 132 1.55 4.43 -5.26
N VAL A 133 0.61 3.63 -4.77
CA VAL A 133 0.72 2.17 -4.84
C VAL A 133 0.43 1.74 -6.28
N ALA A 134 1.31 0.94 -6.86
CA ALA A 134 1.14 0.34 -8.18
C ALA A 134 0.06 -0.74 -8.22
#